data_AF-A0A3P5YSK5-F1
#
_entry.id   AF-A0A3P5YSK5-F1
#
_cell.length_a   1.000
_cell.length_b   1.000
_cell.length_c   1.000
_cell.angle_alpha   90.00
_cell.angle_beta   90.00
_cell.angle_gamma   90.00
#
_symmetry.space_group_name_H-M   'P 1'
#
loop_
_entity.id
_entity.type
_entity.pdbx_description
1 polymer ?
#
loop_
_entity_poly.entity_id
_entity_poly.type
_entity_poly.pdbx_seq_one_letter_code
_entity_poly.pdbx_strand_id
1 'polypeptide(L)' 'MYRVQRDLLKGEWGVIEKCHQHPAGGQYRATDHPYKMTIAEDAILSGSNFSDDRMFLNLASYEQIENGTLKAPFLIGNL' A
#
# COMPACT_ATOMS: atom_id res chain seq x y z
N MET A 1 1.10 19.00 -2.47
CA MET A 1 0.73 18.08 -1.36
C MET A 1 -0.77 18.07 -1.02
N TYR A 2 -1.50 19.20 -1.12
CA TYR A 2 -2.92 19.28 -0.72
C TYR A 2 -3.94 18.55 -1.61
N ARG A 3 -3.67 18.35 -2.92
CA ARG A 3 -4.64 17.76 -3.87
C ARG A 3 -4.93 16.29 -3.57
N VAL A 4 -3.89 15.46 -3.43
CA VAL A 4 -4.05 14.02 -3.17
C VAL A 4 -4.81 13.76 -1.87
N GLN A 5 -4.49 14.49 -0.79
CA GLN A 5 -5.17 14.31 0.49
C GLN A 5 -6.64 14.74 0.46
N ARG A 6 -7.01 15.67 -0.44
CA ARG A 6 -8.40 16.10 -0.63
C ARG A 6 -9.18 15.13 -1.50
N ASP A 7 -8.56 14.62 -2.56
CA ASP A 7 -9.25 13.86 -3.61
C ASP A 7 -9.18 12.34 -3.36
N LEU A 8 -8.23 11.86 -2.55
CA LEU A 8 -8.13 10.47 -2.07
C LEU A 8 -8.43 10.42 -0.56
N LEU A 9 -9.70 10.29 -0.23
CA LEU A 9 -10.17 10.26 1.15
C LEU A 9 -9.79 8.93 1.83
N LYS A 10 -9.41 9.00 3.12
CA LYS A 10 -9.03 7.80 3.88
C LYS A 10 -10.27 6.97 4.19
N GLY A 11 -10.17 5.66 3.97
CA GLY A 11 -11.26 4.72 4.26
C GLY A 11 -12.30 4.59 3.14
N GLU A 12 -12.11 5.26 2.02
CA GLU A 12 -12.98 5.16 0.84
C GLU A 12 -12.25 4.50 -0.33
N TRP A 13 -13.01 3.77 -1.16
CA TRP A 13 -12.50 3.21 -2.40
C TRP A 13 -12.42 4.29 -3.48
N GLY A 14 -11.26 4.37 -4.14
CA GLY A 14 -11.00 5.34 -5.19
C GLY A 14 -10.29 4.72 -6.40
N VAL A 15 -10.31 5.43 -7.51
CA VAL A 15 -9.59 5.10 -8.74
C VAL A 15 -8.42 6.06 -8.89
N ILE A 16 -7.24 5.50 -9.20
CA ILE A 16 -6.02 6.25 -9.47
C ILE A 16 -5.55 5.92 -10.89
N GLU A 17 -5.55 6.92 -11.77
CA GLU A 17 -5.05 6.78 -13.14
C GLU A 17 -3.77 7.58 -13.34
N LYS A 18 -3.00 7.23 -14.38
CA LYS A 18 -1.70 7.85 -14.73
C LYS A 18 -0.68 7.81 -13.58
N CYS A 19 -0.65 6.71 -12.84
CA CYS A 19 0.39 6.47 -11.85
C CYS A 19 1.67 5.91 -12.49
N HIS A 20 2.80 6.12 -11.83
CA HIS A 20 4.07 5.52 -12.22
C HIS A 20 4.42 4.36 -11.31
N GLN A 21 4.90 3.26 -11.89
CA GLN A 21 5.40 2.10 -11.17
C GLN A 21 6.92 2.06 -11.26
N HIS A 22 7.57 1.78 -10.14
CA HIS A 22 9.01 1.63 -10.05
C HIS A 22 9.35 0.35 -9.30
N PRO A 23 10.47 -0.32 -9.63
CA PRO A 23 10.93 -1.46 -8.82
C PRO A 23 11.01 -1.07 -7.35
N ALA A 24 10.43 -1.91 -6.50
CA ALA A 24 10.47 -1.70 -5.07
C ALA A 24 11.76 -2.30 -4.51
N GLY A 25 12.57 -1.47 -3.86
CA GLY A 25 13.85 -1.85 -3.26
C GLY A 25 14.10 -1.09 -1.97
N GLY A 26 15.19 -1.44 -1.26
CA GLY A 26 15.52 -0.88 0.05
C GLY A 26 15.04 -1.73 1.23
N GLN A 27 15.44 -1.35 2.44
CA GLN A 27 15.06 -2.00 3.70
C GLN A 27 13.74 -1.44 4.25
N TYR A 28 13.12 -2.15 5.20
CA TYR A 28 11.90 -1.71 5.93
C TYR A 28 10.69 -1.39 5.04
N ARG A 29 10.48 -2.23 4.02
CA ARG A 29 9.35 -2.08 3.11
C ARG A 29 8.08 -2.55 3.82
N ALA A 30 6.98 -1.81 3.65
CA ALA A 30 5.71 -2.17 4.26
C ALA A 30 5.17 -3.50 3.70
N THR A 31 5.27 -3.71 2.39
CA THR A 31 4.76 -4.89 1.65
C THR A 31 5.85 -5.53 0.78
N ASP A 32 5.64 -6.79 0.39
CA ASP A 32 6.56 -7.60 -0.42
C ASP A 32 6.42 -7.39 -1.95
N HIS A 33 5.46 -6.58 -2.40
CA HIS A 33 5.21 -6.34 -3.82
C HIS A 33 6.47 -5.93 -4.61
N PRO A 34 6.73 -6.48 -5.80
CA PRO A 34 7.96 -6.18 -6.54
C PRO A 34 8.06 -4.74 -7.05
N TYR A 35 6.95 -4.00 -7.05
CA TYR A 35 6.86 -2.61 -7.51
C TYR A 35 6.21 -1.71 -6.46
N LYS A 36 6.60 -0.43 -6.48
CA LYS A 36 5.96 0.66 -5.73
C LYS A 36 5.31 1.64 -6.69
N MET A 37 4.18 2.19 -6.29
CA MET A 37 3.44 3.19 -7.06
C MET A 37 3.77 4.60 -6.57
N THR A 38 3.94 5.54 -7.50
CA THR A 38 4.01 6.98 -7.23
C THR A 38 2.80 7.64 -7.86
N ILE A 39 2.08 8.44 -7.07
CA ILE A 39 0.98 9.28 -7.55
C ILE A 39 1.62 10.51 -8.19
N ALA A 40 1.57 10.58 -9.52
CA ALA A 40 2.08 11.71 -10.29
C ALA A 40 1.24 12.97 -10.08
N GLU A 41 1.76 14.13 -10.46
CA GLU A 41 1.03 15.40 -10.33
C GLU A 41 -0.17 15.50 -11.27
N ASP A 42 -0.07 14.82 -12.43
CA ASP A 42 -1.12 14.70 -13.44
C ASP A 42 -2.00 13.45 -13.27
N ALA A 43 -1.83 12.73 -12.15
CA ALA A 43 -2.69 11.61 -11.78
C ALA A 43 -4.15 12.07 -11.66
N ILE A 44 -5.06 11.22 -12.14
CA ILE A 44 -6.50 11.44 -12.01
C ILE A 44 -6.95 10.62 -10.81
N LEU A 45 -7.62 11.29 -9.87
CA LEU A 45 -8.17 10.70 -8.65
C LEU A 45 -9.69 10.88 -8.69
N SER A 46 -10.42 9.78 -8.52
CA SER A 46 -11.89 9.80 -8.49
C SER A 46 -12.43 8.77 -7.50
N GLY A 47 -13.68 8.95 -7.08
CA GLY A 47 -14.38 7.98 -6.26
C GLY A 47 -14.68 6.70 -7.04
N SER A 48 -14.80 5.58 -6.34
CA SER A 48 -15.15 4.29 -6.92
C SER A 48 -16.54 3.83 -6.46
N ASN A 49 -17.29 3.18 -7.37
CA ASN A 49 -18.51 2.44 -7.00
C ASN A 49 -18.19 1.00 -6.54
N PHE A 50 -16.91 0.61 -6.61
CA PHE A 50 -16.44 -0.68 -6.09
C PHE A 50 -16.30 -0.60 -4.57
N SER A 51 -16.71 -1.66 -3.88
CA SER A 51 -16.49 -1.85 -2.44
C SER A 51 -16.05 -3.28 -2.18
N ASP A 52 -15.00 -3.44 -1.39
CA ASP A 52 -14.51 -4.74 -0.95
C ASP A 52 -14.17 -4.66 0.54
N ASP A 53 -14.85 -5.48 1.34
CA ASP A 53 -14.69 -5.52 2.80
C ASP A 53 -13.79 -6.68 3.25
N ARG A 54 -13.15 -7.38 2.30
CA ARG A 54 -12.18 -8.43 2.64
C ARG A 54 -11.00 -7.83 3.40
N MET A 55 -10.55 -8.56 4.43
CA MET A 55 -9.35 -8.19 5.18
C MET A 55 -8.14 -8.26 4.25
N PHE A 56 -7.65 -7.11 3.81
CA PHE A 56 -6.43 -7.00 3.01
C PHE A 56 -5.18 -6.90 3.90
N LEU A 57 -5.33 -6.51 5.16
CA LEU A 57 -4.19 -6.33 6.06
C LEU A 57 -3.80 -7.65 6.72
N ASN A 58 -2.70 -8.23 6.28
CA ASN A 58 -2.05 -9.37 6.93
C ASN A 58 -0.89 -8.85 7.78
N LEU A 59 -0.91 -8.98 9.11
CA LEU A 59 0.16 -8.46 9.98
C LEU A 59 1.02 -9.59 10.55
N ALA A 60 2.31 -9.32 10.72
CA ALA A 60 3.19 -10.22 11.48
C ALA A 60 2.70 -10.35 12.93
N SER A 61 2.79 -11.56 13.50
CA SER A 61 2.49 -11.77 14.91
C SER A 61 3.63 -11.25 15.79
N TYR A 62 3.32 -10.88 17.04
CA TYR A 62 4.33 -10.47 18.02
C TYR A 62 5.40 -11.53 18.22
N GLU A 63 5.02 -12.81 18.25
CA GLU A 63 5.94 -13.93 18.41
C GLU A 63 6.94 -14.04 17.25
N GLN A 64 6.50 -13.79 16.01
CA GLN A 64 7.40 -13.77 14.84
C GLN A 64 8.40 -12.63 14.90
N ILE A 65 8.02 -11.49 15.49
CA ILE A 65 8.87 -10.33 15.71
C ILE A 65 9.88 -10.62 16.83
N GLU A 66 9.42 -11.10 17.99
CA GLU A 66 10.26 -11.37 19.16
C GLU A 66 11.29 -12.47 18.91
N ASN A 67 10.89 -13.55 18.23
CA ASN A 67 11.78 -14.70 17.99
C ASN A 67 12.72 -14.51 16.80
N GLY A 68 12.66 -13.37 16.09
CA GLY A 68 13.50 -13.09 14.93
C GLY A 68 13.31 -14.07 13.75
N THR A 69 12.20 -14.80 13.73
CA THR A 69 11.88 -15.79 12.69
C THR A 69 11.28 -15.15 11.44
N LEU A 70 10.98 -13.86 11.50
CA LEU A 70 10.57 -13.04 10.35
C LEU A 70 11.74 -12.94 9.35
N LYS A 71 11.78 -13.84 8.37
CA LYS A 71 12.87 -13.93 7.37
C LYS A 71 12.93 -12.75 6.40
N ALA A 72 11.98 -11.83 6.45
CA ALA A 72 11.94 -10.65 5.60
C ALA A 72 11.43 -9.43 6.39
N PRO A 73 11.92 -8.20 6.13
CA PRO A 73 11.64 -7.01 6.94
C PRO A 73 10.24 -6.41 6.71
N PHE A 74 9.25 -7.22 6.30
CA PHE A 74 7.91 -6.77 5.96
C PHE A 74 6.98 -6.98 7.15
N LEU A 75 6.39 -5.88 7.65
CA LEU A 75 5.45 -5.91 8.77
C LEU A 75 4.02 -6.26 8.33
N ILE A 76 3.73 -6.09 7.04
CA ILE A 76 2.51 -6.51 6.40
C ILE A 76 2.86 -7.70 5.49
N GLY A 77 2.27 -8.86 5.79
CA GLY A 77 2.45 -10.11 5.06
C GLY A 77 1.83 -10.11 3.65
N ASN A 78 1.91 -11.26 3.00
CA ASN A 78 1.51 -11.48 1.59
C ASN A 78 0.08 -10.97 1.33
N LEU A 79 -0.03 -9.98 0.45
CA LEU A 79 -1.26 -9.33 -0.04
C LEU A 79 -1.72 -9.99 -1.34
#